data_AF-A0A7W1EPL7-F1
#
_entry.id   AF-A0A7W1EPL7-F1
#
_cell.length_a   1.000
_cell.length_b   1.000
_cell.length_c   1.000
_cell.angle_alpha   90.00
_cell.angle_beta   90.00
_cell.angle_gamma   90.00
#
_symmetry.space_group_name_H-M   'P 1'
#
loop_
_entity.id
_entity.type
_entity.pdbx_description
1 polymer ?
#
loop_
_entity_poly.entity_id
_entity_poly.type
_entity_poly.pdbx_seq_one_letter_code
_entity_poly.pdbx_strand_id
1 'polypeptide(L)' 'MPWRLLASPPRGGPENMGTDVALMRRAARTGETVLRVYGWSGPVLSLGRNQRARRAYREDELARQDIRVVRR' A
#
# COMPACT_ATOMS: atom_id res chain seq x y z
N MET A 1 -24.35 -9.92 -3.01
CA MET A 1 -23.59 -8.65 -2.90
C MET A 1 -22.79 -8.47 -4.19
N PRO A 2 -23.02 -7.40 -4.98
CA PRO A 2 -22.21 -7.15 -6.17
C PRO A 2 -20.81 -6.66 -5.77
N TRP A 3 -19.79 -7.07 -6.52
CA TRP A 3 -18.43 -6.54 -6.37
C TRP A 3 -18.31 -5.20 -7.08
N ARG A 4 -17.80 -4.17 -6.38
CA ARG A 4 -17.43 -2.90 -7.01
C ARG A 4 -15.97 -2.94 -7.44
N LEU A 5 -15.72 -2.85 -8.74
CA LEU A 5 -14.37 -2.67 -9.26
C LEU A 5 -13.92 -1.21 -9.10
N LEU A 6 -12.72 -1.00 -8.56
CA LEU A 6 -12.06 0.29 -8.46
C LEU A 6 -10.67 0.20 -9.11
N ALA A 7 -10.55 0.70 -10.34
CA ALA A 7 -9.25 0.91 -10.99
C ALA A 7 -8.65 2.23 -10.53
N SER A 8 -7.48 2.18 -9.90
CA SER A 8 -6.73 3.38 -9.45
C SER A 8 -5.53 3.62 -10.36
N PRO A 9 -5.21 4.89 -10.69
CA PRO A 9 -3.92 5.19 -11.33
C PRO A 9 -2.76 4.79 -10.42
N PRO A 10 -1.55 4.59 -10.96
CA PRO A 10 -0.35 4.39 -10.14
C PRO A 10 -0.16 5.55 -9.16
N ARG A 11 0.15 5.23 -7.90
CA ARG A 11 0.37 6.20 -6.81
C ARG A 11 1.59 5.84 -6.00
N GLY A 12 2.02 6.74 -5.12
CA GLY A 12 3.13 6.50 -4.20
C GLY A 12 2.80 5.45 -3.15
N GLY A 13 3.87 4.92 -2.53
CA GLY A 13 3.81 4.00 -1.40
C GLY A 13 2.70 4.32 -0.38
N PRO A 14 2.80 5.47 0.32
CA PRO A 14 1.90 5.83 1.40
C PRO A 14 0.45 6.02 0.95
N GLU A 15 0.23 6.55 -0.26
CA GLU A 15 -1.11 6.82 -0.78
C GLU A 15 -1.87 5.53 -1.08
N ASN A 16 -1.17 4.53 -1.63
CA ASN A 16 -1.74 3.21 -1.87
C ASN A 16 -2.13 2.53 -0.56
N MET A 17 -1.24 2.56 0.45
CA MET A 17 -1.53 1.97 1.77
C MET A 17 -2.67 2.69 2.49
N GLY A 18 -2.71 4.02 2.43
CA GLY A 18 -3.80 4.81 3.00
C GLY A 18 -5.15 4.49 2.36
N THR A 19 -5.18 4.33 1.03
CA THR A 19 -6.39 3.95 0.29
C THR A 19 -6.88 2.56 0.70
N ASP A 20 -5.98 1.58 0.82
CA ASP A 20 -6.35 0.22 1.23
C ASP A 20 -6.93 0.19 2.64
N VAL A 21 -6.31 0.88 3.60
CA VAL A 21 -6.83 1.00 4.98
C VAL A 21 -8.19 1.71 5.00
N ALA A 22 -8.38 2.77 4.21
CA ALA A 22 -9.65 3.48 4.13
C ALA A 22 -10.77 2.58 3.56
N LEU A 23 -10.48 1.81 2.50
CA LEU A 23 -11.42 0.85 1.92
C LEU A 23 -11.77 -0.27 2.91
N MET A 24 -10.78 -0.83 3.62
CA MET A 24 -11.03 -1.83 4.65
C MET A 24 -11.93 -1.29 5.77
N ARG A 25 -11.64 -0.08 6.28
CA ARG A 25 -12.46 0.57 7.32
C ARG A 25 -13.88 0.82 6.83
N ARG A 26 -14.04 1.25 5.57
CA ARG A 26 -15.35 1.49 4.97
C ARG A 26 -16.14 0.19 4.84
N ALA A 27 -15.54 -0.87 4.29
CA ALA A 27 -16.15 -2.19 4.17
C ALA A 27 -16.62 -2.74 5.52
N ALA A 28 -15.82 -2.57 6.58
CA ALA A 28 -16.20 -2.96 7.94
C ALA A 28 -17.46 -2.24 8.45
N ARG A 29 -17.74 -1.01 8.00
CA ARG A 29 -18.94 -0.25 8.41
C ARG A 29 -20.15 -0.47 7.52
N THR A 30 -19.94 -0.73 6.23
CA THR A 30 -21.03 -0.75 5.23
C THR A 30 -21.38 -2.14 4.71
N GLY A 31 -20.51 -3.13 4.92
CA GLY A 31 -20.64 -4.45 4.30
C GLY A 31 -20.36 -4.43 2.78
N GLU A 32 -19.84 -3.33 2.23
CA GLU A 32 -19.54 -3.25 0.80
C GLU A 32 -18.37 -4.18 0.41
N THR A 33 -18.39 -4.64 -0.83
CA THR A 33 -17.32 -5.47 -1.39
C THR A 33 -16.65 -4.72 -2.54
N VAL A 34 -15.34 -4.46 -2.42
CA VAL A 34 -14.55 -3.71 -3.40
C VAL A 34 -13.38 -4.57 -3.87
N LEU A 35 -13.23 -4.71 -5.18
CA LEU A 35 -12.01 -5.17 -5.82
C LEU A 35 -11.24 -3.94 -6.31
N ARG A 36 -10.07 -3.68 -5.75
CA ARG A 36 -9.20 -2.58 -6.20
C ARG A 36 -8.04 -3.14 -7.03
N VAL A 37 -7.81 -2.55 -8.20
CA VAL A 37 -6.60 -2.76 -9.00
C VAL A 37 -5.81 -1.46 -9.00
N TYR A 38 -4.52 -1.53 -8.69
CA TYR A 38 -3.64 -0.36 -8.59
C TYR A 38 -2.21 -0.70 -8.98
N GLY A 39 -1.44 0.33 -9.30
CA GLY A 39 0.01 0.25 -9.53
C GLY A 39 0.79 1.18 -8.60
N TRP A 40 2.12 1.07 -8.66
CA TRP A 40 3.05 1.96 -7.97
C TRP A 40 3.62 2.96 -8.96
N SER A 41 3.69 4.23 -8.56
CA SER A 41 4.30 5.31 -9.36
C SER A 41 5.84 5.27 -9.36
N GLY A 42 6.44 4.46 -8.48
CA GLY A 42 7.88 4.29 -8.33
C GLY A 42 8.20 3.04 -7.50
N PRO A 43 9.49 2.74 -7.26
CA PRO A 43 9.89 1.55 -6.52
C PRO A 43 9.51 1.67 -5.03
N VAL A 44 8.90 0.60 -4.50
CA VAL A 44 8.43 0.55 -3.11
C VAL A 44 8.85 -0.76 -2.45
N LEU A 45 9.50 -0.65 -1.29
CA LEU A 45 9.69 -1.76 -0.36
C LEU A 45 8.51 -1.80 0.62
N SER A 46 7.61 -2.77 0.45
CA SER A 46 6.46 -2.97 1.33
C SER A 46 6.75 -4.01 2.41
N LEU A 47 6.79 -3.58 3.66
CA LEU A 47 6.96 -4.42 4.83
C LEU A 47 5.60 -4.91 5.34
N GLY A 48 5.44 -6.20 5.58
CA GLY A 48 4.32 -6.74 6.34
C GLY A 48 4.37 -6.33 7.81
N ARG A 49 3.21 -6.36 8.46
CA ARG A 49 3.03 -6.08 9.91
C ARG A 49 4.20 -6.53 10.79
N ASN A 50 4.65 -7.77 10.66
CA ASN A 50 5.66 -8.37 11.55
C ASN A 50 7.11 -8.28 11.01
N GLN A 51 7.34 -7.68 9.84
CA GLN A 51 8.70 -7.52 9.30
C GLN A 51 9.43 -6.37 10.01
N ARG A 52 10.69 -6.62 10.36
CA ARG A 52 11.60 -5.63 10.96
C ARG A 52 11.92 -4.55 9.92
N ALA A 53 11.80 -3.27 10.31
CA ALA A 53 12.13 -2.15 9.42
C ALA A 53 13.57 -1.67 9.60
N ARG A 54 13.96 -1.39 10.85
CA ARG A 54 15.29 -0.85 11.17
C ARG A 54 16.34 -1.93 11.09
N ARG A 55 17.49 -1.60 10.52
CA ARG A 55 18.69 -2.47 10.45
C ARG A 55 18.49 -3.81 9.73
N ALA A 56 17.33 -4.04 9.12
CA ALA A 56 17.06 -5.20 8.27
C ALA A 56 17.44 -4.92 6.80
N TYR A 57 17.54 -3.64 6.43
CA TYR A 57 17.84 -3.17 5.09
C TYR A 57 18.90 -2.06 5.15
N ARG A 58 19.59 -1.84 4.04
CA ARG A 58 20.55 -0.74 3.87
C ARG A 58 19.76 0.54 3.60
N GLU A 59 19.41 1.28 4.65
CA GLU A 59 18.57 2.49 4.58
C GLU A 59 19.16 3.54 3.61
N ASP A 60 20.48 3.73 3.63
CA ASP A 60 21.18 4.64 2.72
C ASP A 60 21.07 4.20 1.25
N GLU A 61 21.07 2.89 0.98
CA GLU A 61 20.92 2.37 -0.38
C GLU A 61 19.49 2.53 -0.88
N LEU A 62 18.50 2.32 0.00
CA LEU A 62 17.10 2.57 -0.33
C LEU A 62 16.88 4.05 -0.67
N ALA A 63 17.48 4.96 0.10
CA ALA A 63 17.42 6.40 -0.19
C ALA A 63 18.12 6.77 -1.50
N ARG A 64 19.32 6.20 -1.76
CA ARG A 64 20.07 6.42 -3.01
C ARG A 64 19.30 5.95 -4.25
N GLN A 65 18.51 4.89 -4.14
CA GLN A 65 17.71 4.35 -5.23
C GLN A 65 16.27 4.90 -5.29
N ASP A 66 15.94 5.91 -4.48
CA ASP A 66 14.59 6.48 -4.35
C ASP A 66 13.51 5.42 -4.04
N ILE A 67 13.88 4.39 -3.27
CA ILE A 67 12.97 3.32 -2.86
C ILE A 67 12.19 3.75 -1.63
N ARG A 68 10.88 3.94 -1.79
CA ARG A 68 10.00 4.26 -0.66
C ARG A 68 9.76 3.02 0.19
N VAL A 69 9.91 3.15 1.51
CA VAL A 69 9.54 2.08 2.45
C VAL A 69 8.16 2.33 3.04
N VAL A 70 7.29 1.32 3.03
CA VAL A 70 5.95 1.37 3.64
C VAL A 70 5.66 0.13 4.49
N ARG A 71 4.62 0.18 5.30
CA ARG A 71 4.10 -0.96 6.07
C ARG A 71 2.63 -1.22 5.74
N ARG A 72 2.30 -2.49 5.50
CA ARG A 72 0.95 -3.02 5.28
C ARG A 72 0.45 -3.87 6.44
#